data_AF-A0A0K2LDW9-F1
#
_entry.id   AF-A0A0K2LDW9-F1
#
_cell.length_a   1.000
_cell.length_b   1.000
_cell.length_c   1.000
_cell.angle_alpha   90.00
_cell.angle_beta   90.00
_cell.angle_gamma   90.00
#
_symmetry.space_group_name_H-M   'P 1'
#
loop_
_entity.id
_entity.type
_entity.pdbx_description
1 polymer ?
#
loop_
_entity_poly.entity_id
_entity_poly.type
_entity_poly.pdbx_seq_one_letter_code
_entity_poly.pdbx_strand_id
1 'polypeptide(L)'
;MTLFKIILGSLLVIIAIPMYIIGFRSNRKSNKLRKNIGDIEIWKMSIILAQEYPKEYKRNKQNSRVFLFGYIILIISLTGLLVSLYTLISYMDSTITVIAALVGIVADILIMIFYRRVLETKLETQNSLKKVSDPEVQEKLSKFINANQLALKGGKYLLPSFLFLFIALLVFLTL
;
A
#
# COMPACT_ATOMS: atom_id res chain seq x y z
N MET A 1 21.70 20.06 -19.25
CA MET A 1 21.42 18.97 -18.29
C MET A 1 20.50 19.39 -17.16
N THR A 2 20.73 20.50 -16.46
CA THR A 2 19.92 20.94 -15.29
C THR A 2 18.45 21.18 -15.60
N LEU A 3 18.16 21.81 -16.74
CA LEU A 3 16.79 22.13 -17.16
C LEU A 3 15.96 20.87 -17.47
N PHE A 4 16.59 19.84 -18.06
CA PHE A 4 15.96 18.54 -18.31
C PHE A 4 15.60 17.80 -17.01
N LYS A 5 16.47 17.86 -15.99
CA LYS A 5 16.21 17.26 -14.67
C LYS A 5 15.02 17.92 -13.98
N ILE A 6 14.97 19.24 -14.04
CA ILE A 6 13.86 20.01 -13.47
C ILE A 6 12.55 19.63 -14.16
N ILE A 7 12.54 19.55 -15.49
CA ILE A 7 11.36 19.13 -16.26
C ILE A 7 10.96 17.70 -15.87
N LEU A 8 11.89 16.74 -15.89
CA LEU A 8 11.61 15.33 -15.62
C LEU A 8 11.13 15.11 -14.17
N GLY A 9 11.83 15.69 -13.20
CA GLY A 9 11.46 15.62 -11.78
C GLY A 9 10.10 16.27 -11.52
N SER A 10 9.83 17.42 -12.12
CA SER A 10 8.53 18.09 -11.99
C SER A 10 7.41 17.28 -12.61
N LEU A 11 7.65 16.64 -13.76
CA LEU A 11 6.66 15.79 -14.43
C LEU A 11 6.31 14.56 -13.58
N LEU A 12 7.30 13.94 -12.94
CA LEU A 12 7.08 12.83 -12.00
C LEU A 12 6.24 13.28 -10.78
N VAL A 13 6.52 14.45 -10.21
CA VAL A 13 5.73 15.01 -9.09
C VAL A 13 4.30 15.33 -9.52
N ILE A 14 4.12 15.92 -10.70
CA ILE A 14 2.80 16.24 -11.27
C ILE A 14 1.95 14.99 -11.47
N ILE A 15 2.57 13.86 -11.86
CA ILE A 15 1.86 12.57 -12.00
C ILE A 15 1.59 11.95 -10.62
N ALA A 16 2.54 12.06 -9.69
CA ALA A 16 2.42 11.45 -8.36
C ALA A 16 1.27 12.06 -7.54
N ILE A 17 1.03 13.36 -7.60
CA ILE A 17 0.03 14.07 -6.79
C ILE A 17 -1.41 13.60 -7.08
N PRO A 18 -1.91 13.58 -8.33
CA PRO A 18 -3.24 13.05 -8.65
C PRO A 18 -3.40 11.58 -8.26
N MET A 19 -2.37 10.77 -8.47
CA MET A 19 -2.38 9.35 -8.08
C MET A 19 -2.53 9.20 -6.56
N TYR A 20 -1.79 9.99 -5.78
CA TYR A 20 -1.91 10.02 -4.32
C TYR A 20 -3.35 10.36 -3.89
N ILE A 21 -3.94 11.41 -4.47
CA ILE A 21 -5.28 11.88 -4.13
C ILE A 21 -6.34 10.80 -4.43
N ILE A 22 -6.28 10.17 -5.61
CA ILE A 22 -7.20 9.10 -6.01
C ILE A 22 -7.06 7.89 -5.08
N GLY A 23 -5.82 7.50 -4.79
CA GLY A 23 -5.52 6.36 -3.95
C GLY A 23 -5.97 6.58 -2.49
N PHE A 24 -5.70 7.76 -1.94
CA PHE A 24 -6.11 8.15 -0.59
C PHE A 24 -7.63 8.20 -0.44
N ARG A 25 -8.36 8.74 -1.43
CA ARG A 25 -9.83 8.79 -1.42
C ARG A 25 -10.43 7.37 -1.39
N SER A 26 -9.87 6.44 -2.14
CA SER A 26 -10.32 5.04 -2.17
C SER A 26 -10.05 4.32 -0.84
N ASN A 27 -8.88 4.53 -0.24
CA ASN A 27 -8.56 3.98 1.10
C ASN A 27 -9.47 4.56 2.19
N ARG A 28 -9.79 5.86 2.15
CA ARG A 28 -10.71 6.48 3.12
C ARG A 28 -12.10 5.87 3.04
N LYS A 29 -12.61 5.60 1.83
CA LYS A 29 -13.89 4.90 1.63
C LYS A 29 -13.86 3.46 2.16
N SER A 30 -12.76 2.73 1.91
CA SER A 30 -12.56 1.38 2.47
C SER A 30 -12.59 1.37 4.00
N ASN A 31 -11.87 2.30 4.64
CA ASN A 31 -11.83 2.40 6.10
C ASN A 31 -13.21 2.74 6.69
N LYS A 32 -13.99 3.60 6.03
CA LYS A 32 -15.37 3.90 6.45
C LYS A 32 -16.26 2.65 6.38
N LEU A 33 -16.14 1.86 5.31
CA LEU A 33 -16.88 0.60 5.17
C LEU A 33 -16.48 -0.43 6.22
N ARG A 34 -15.17 -0.57 6.52
CA ARG A 34 -14.69 -1.48 7.57
C ARG A 34 -15.20 -1.10 8.95
N LYS A 35 -15.20 0.19 9.29
CA LYS A 35 -15.77 0.68 10.56
C LYS A 35 -17.26 0.35 10.69
N ASN A 36 -18.01 0.41 9.59
CA ASN A 36 -19.44 0.08 9.58
C ASN A 36 -19.73 -1.43 9.74
N ILE A 37 -18.77 -2.31 9.42
CA ILE A 37 -18.90 -3.76 9.64
C ILE A 37 -18.63 -4.11 11.12
N GLY A 38 -17.75 -3.36 11.79
CA GLY A 38 -17.40 -3.60 13.19
C GLY A 38 -16.34 -4.69 13.37
N ASP A 39 -15.42 -4.47 14.31
CA ASP A 39 -14.23 -5.31 14.48
C ASP A 39 -14.56 -6.76 14.89
N ILE A 40 -15.63 -6.93 15.68
CA ILE A 40 -16.11 -8.25 16.13
C ILE A 40 -16.59 -9.09 14.95
N GLU A 41 -17.31 -8.49 13.98
CA GLU A 41 -17.79 -9.21 12.81
C GLU A 41 -16.65 -9.57 11.85
N ILE A 42 -15.66 -8.68 11.70
CA ILE A 42 -14.44 -8.96 10.94
C ILE A 42 -13.68 -10.14 11.57
N TRP A 43 -13.63 -10.21 12.89
CA TRP A 43 -12.97 -11.29 13.60
C TRP A 43 -13.71 -12.63 13.43
N LYS A 44 -15.04 -12.63 13.57
CA LYS A 44 -15.89 -13.81 13.30
C LYS A 44 -15.71 -14.32 11.86
N MET A 45 -15.73 -13.42 10.88
CA MET A 45 -15.46 -13.77 9.48
C MET A 45 -14.07 -14.38 9.27
N SER A 46 -13.07 -13.86 9.98
CA SER A 46 -11.71 -14.38 9.92
C SER A 46 -11.59 -15.79 10.51
N ILE A 47 -12.42 -16.13 11.49
CA ILE A 47 -12.50 -17.48 12.08
C ILE A 47 -13.16 -18.46 11.13
N ILE A 48 -14.31 -18.08 10.55
CA ILE A 48 -15.02 -18.92 9.56
C ILE A 48 -14.07 -19.23 8.39
N LEU A 49 -13.38 -18.22 7.88
CA LEU A 49 -12.34 -18.36 6.87
C LEU A 49 -11.20 -19.31 7.27
N ALA A 50 -10.76 -19.27 8.52
CA ALA A 50 -9.69 -20.12 9.02
C ALA A 50 -10.14 -21.59 9.17
N GLN A 51 -11.41 -21.81 9.49
CA GLN A 51 -12.01 -23.14 9.64
C GLN A 51 -12.29 -23.80 8.28
N GLU A 52 -12.90 -23.06 7.35
CA GLU A 52 -13.25 -23.60 6.02
C GLU A 52 -12.03 -23.68 5.08
N TYR A 53 -11.09 -22.73 5.17
CA TYR A 53 -9.96 -22.62 4.26
C TYR A 53 -8.61 -22.44 4.99
N PRO A 54 -8.18 -23.41 5.81
CA PRO A 54 -7.02 -23.26 6.69
C PRO A 54 -5.69 -23.03 5.96
N LYS A 55 -5.49 -23.66 4.79
CA LYS A 55 -4.27 -23.48 3.97
C LYS A 55 -4.17 -22.07 3.39
N GLU A 56 -5.27 -21.57 2.83
CA GLU A 56 -5.36 -20.23 2.24
C GLU A 56 -5.25 -19.16 3.32
N TYR A 57 -5.91 -19.36 4.46
CA TYR A 57 -5.80 -18.49 5.62
C TYR A 57 -4.34 -18.40 6.13
N LYS A 58 -3.63 -19.53 6.25
CA LYS A 58 -2.22 -19.55 6.66
C LYS A 58 -1.32 -18.79 5.68
N ARG A 59 -1.53 -18.97 4.37
CA ARG A 59 -0.82 -18.24 3.30
C ARG A 59 -1.12 -16.74 3.34
N ASN A 60 -2.38 -16.36 3.51
CA ASN A 60 -2.79 -14.96 3.63
C ASN A 60 -2.22 -14.29 4.89
N LYS A 61 -2.17 -15.01 6.03
CA LYS A 61 -1.54 -14.53 7.26
C LYS A 61 -0.04 -14.25 7.09
N GLN A 62 0.68 -15.15 6.40
CA GLN A 62 2.09 -14.93 6.07
C GLN A 62 2.27 -13.72 5.15
N ASN A 63 1.51 -13.64 4.07
CA ASN A 63 1.58 -12.52 3.13
C ASN A 63 1.23 -11.18 3.82
N SER A 64 0.22 -11.18 4.70
CA SER A 64 -0.17 -10.00 5.47
C SER A 64 0.91 -9.54 6.45
N ARG A 65 1.68 -10.47 7.05
CA ARG A 65 2.82 -10.12 7.91
C ARG A 65 3.92 -9.45 7.11
N VAL A 66 4.27 -9.99 5.95
CA VAL A 66 5.31 -9.39 5.09
C VAL A 66 4.86 -8.02 4.58
N PHE A 67 3.58 -7.88 4.22
CA PHE A 67 3.00 -6.58 3.88
C PHE A 67 3.10 -5.58 5.05
N LEU A 68 2.82 -6.00 6.29
CA LEU A 68 2.94 -5.17 7.48
C LEU A 68 4.39 -4.72 7.72
N PHE A 69 5.35 -5.64 7.60
CA PHE A 69 6.78 -5.31 7.69
C PHE A 69 7.21 -4.33 6.59
N GLY A 70 6.79 -4.56 5.35
CA GLY A 70 7.04 -3.63 4.25
C GLY A 70 6.48 -2.23 4.53
N TYR A 71 5.24 -2.16 5.02
CA TYR A 71 4.60 -0.89 5.37
C TYR A 71 5.34 -0.14 6.49
N ILE A 72 5.83 -0.85 7.51
CA ILE A 72 6.67 -0.27 8.56
C ILE A 72 7.97 0.29 7.96
N ILE A 73 8.63 -0.46 7.07
CA ILE A 73 9.84 0.00 6.39
C ILE A 73 9.57 1.26 5.56
N LEU A 74 8.42 1.37 4.89
CA LEU A 74 8.03 2.58 4.16
C LEU A 74 7.82 3.80 5.08
N ILE A 75 7.26 3.60 6.27
CA ILE A 75 7.15 4.67 7.28
C ILE A 75 8.53 5.08 7.76
N ILE A 76 9.42 4.12 8.01
CA ILE A 76 10.81 4.38 8.40
C ILE A 76 11.56 5.11 7.27
N SER A 77 11.35 4.75 6.00
CA SER A 77 11.98 5.43 4.87
C SER A 77 11.44 6.85 4.70
N LEU A 78 10.13 7.07 4.90
CA LEU A 78 9.52 8.41 4.87
C LEU A 78 10.06 9.31 5.99
N THR A 79 10.16 8.78 7.21
CA THR A 79 10.74 9.52 8.35
C THR A 79 12.22 9.77 8.16
N GLY A 80 12.98 8.78 7.68
CA GLY A 80 14.37 8.95 7.27
C GLY A 80 14.56 10.01 6.19
N LEU A 81 13.62 10.10 5.23
CA LEU A 81 13.64 11.12 4.19
C LEU A 81 13.38 12.53 4.73
N LEU A 82 12.47 12.68 5.71
CA LEU A 82 12.27 13.96 6.39
C LEU A 82 13.52 14.41 7.15
N VAL A 83 14.18 13.49 7.85
CA VAL A 83 15.44 13.76 8.56
C VAL A 83 16.56 14.08 7.55
N SER A 84 16.63 13.37 6.43
CA SER A 84 17.65 13.59 5.42
C SER A 84 17.48 14.93 4.69
N LEU A 85 16.24 15.38 4.48
CA LEU A 85 15.95 16.71 3.95
C LEU A 85 16.44 17.81 4.90
N TYR A 86 16.29 17.62 6.21
CA TYR A 86 16.86 18.55 7.20
C TYR A 86 18.39 18.58 7.13
N THR A 87 19.05 17.43 7.01
CA THR A 87 20.51 17.37 6.87
C THR A 87 20.99 17.97 5.55
N LEU A 88 20.24 17.79 4.46
CA LEU A 88 20.55 18.41 3.17
C LEU A 88 20.51 19.94 3.26
N ILE A 89 19.50 20.49 3.96
CA ILE A 89 19.40 21.94 4.15
C ILE A 89 20.51 22.46 5.06
N SER A 90 20.82 21.73 6.14
CA SER A 90 21.72 22.21 7.20
C SER A 90 23.21 21.99 6.88
N TYR A 91 23.55 20.92 6.18
CA TYR A 91 24.94 20.50 5.92
C TYR A 91 25.29 20.43 4.43
N MET A 92 24.33 20.69 3.53
CA MET A 92 24.47 20.58 2.07
C MET A 92 24.95 19.21 1.56
N ASP A 93 24.90 18.17 2.41
CA ASP A 93 25.22 16.80 2.03
C ASP A 93 23.97 16.04 1.57
N SER A 94 23.98 15.63 0.30
CA SER A 94 22.90 14.88 -0.33
C SER A 94 23.01 13.36 -0.15
N THR A 95 24.14 12.84 0.33
CA THR A 95 24.44 11.39 0.40
C THR A 95 23.37 10.64 1.18
N ILE A 96 22.98 11.15 2.35
CA ILE A 96 21.96 10.54 3.21
C ILE A 96 20.59 10.55 2.52
N THR A 97 20.26 11.62 1.79
CA THR A 97 18.98 11.73 1.07
C THR A 97 18.91 10.76 -0.11
N VAL A 98 20.01 10.56 -0.82
CA VAL A 98 20.12 9.57 -1.90
C VAL A 98 19.92 8.15 -1.36
N ILE A 99 20.59 7.80 -0.24
CA ILE A 99 20.45 6.49 0.39
C ILE A 99 19.01 6.27 0.86
N ALA A 100 18.40 7.26 1.53
CA ALA A 100 17.01 7.18 1.99
C ALA A 100 16.02 6.97 0.83
N ALA A 101 16.21 7.68 -0.29
CA ALA A 101 15.38 7.53 -1.48
C ALA A 101 15.53 6.13 -2.12
N LEU A 102 16.75 5.60 -2.22
CA LEU A 102 16.99 4.24 -2.73
C LEU A 102 16.34 3.17 -1.85
N VAL A 103 16.49 3.28 -0.52
CA VAL A 103 15.82 2.38 0.43
C VAL A 103 14.30 2.47 0.30
N GLY A 104 13.76 3.69 0.13
CA GLY A 104 12.33 3.93 -0.12
C GLY A 104 11.83 3.23 -1.39
N ILE A 105 12.57 3.31 -2.50
CA ILE A 105 12.22 2.63 -3.75
C ILE A 105 12.18 1.11 -3.56
N VAL A 106 13.20 0.53 -2.95
CA VAL A 106 13.27 -0.92 -2.72
C VAL A 106 12.12 -1.38 -1.83
N ALA A 107 11.85 -0.65 -0.74
CA ALA A 107 10.75 -0.93 0.15
C ALA A 107 9.39 -0.86 -0.55
N ASP A 108 9.16 0.17 -1.37
CA ASP A 108 7.91 0.36 -2.08
C ASP A 108 7.67 -0.72 -3.15
N ILE A 109 8.72 -1.13 -3.89
CA ILE A 109 8.65 -2.28 -4.82
C ILE A 109 8.30 -3.56 -4.07
N LEU A 110 8.94 -3.84 -2.94
CA LEU A 110 8.62 -5.01 -2.12
C LEU A 110 7.16 -4.97 -1.66
N ILE A 111 6.68 -3.83 -1.17
CA ILE A 111 5.28 -3.66 -0.77
C ILE A 111 4.35 -3.90 -1.96
N MET A 112 4.65 -3.37 -3.15
CA MET A 112 3.83 -3.62 -4.35
C MET A 112 3.73 -5.11 -4.68
N ILE A 113 4.84 -5.86 -4.60
CA ILE A 113 4.86 -7.31 -4.87
C ILE A 113 4.01 -8.06 -3.83
N PHE A 114 4.22 -7.79 -2.54
CA PHE A 114 3.49 -8.47 -1.48
C PHE A 114 2.03 -8.05 -1.42
N TYR A 115 1.74 -6.78 -1.69
CA TYR A 115 0.39 -6.28 -1.86
C TYR A 115 -0.33 -7.08 -2.93
N ARG A 116 0.23 -7.20 -4.14
CA ARG A 116 -0.35 -8.02 -5.21
C ARG A 116 -0.62 -9.46 -4.77
N ARG A 117 0.32 -10.11 -4.06
CA ARG A 117 0.14 -11.48 -3.55
C ARG A 117 -0.95 -11.60 -2.48
N VAL A 118 -1.00 -10.70 -1.49
CA VAL A 118 -2.07 -10.65 -0.48
C VAL A 118 -3.43 -10.53 -1.17
N LEU A 119 -3.48 -9.78 -2.27
CA LEU A 119 -4.70 -9.47 -3.00
C LEU A 119 -5.19 -10.61 -3.87
N GLU A 120 -4.30 -11.26 -4.63
CA GLU A 120 -4.63 -12.46 -5.40
C GLU A 120 -5.17 -13.55 -4.45
N THR A 121 -4.50 -13.76 -3.31
CA THR A 121 -4.94 -14.74 -2.30
C THR A 121 -6.31 -14.35 -1.71
N LYS A 122 -6.55 -13.07 -1.42
CA LYS A 122 -7.87 -12.62 -0.92
C LYS A 122 -8.98 -12.78 -1.95
N LEU A 123 -8.72 -12.57 -3.24
CA LEU A 123 -9.72 -12.73 -4.31
C LEU A 123 -10.04 -14.21 -4.57
N GLU A 124 -9.04 -15.10 -4.49
CA GLU A 124 -9.24 -16.54 -4.59
C GLU A 124 -10.14 -17.06 -3.46
N THR A 125 -9.83 -16.70 -2.21
CA THR A 125 -10.65 -17.07 -1.05
C THR A 125 -12.06 -16.47 -1.11
N GLN A 126 -12.25 -15.34 -1.81
CA GLN A 126 -13.58 -14.75 -2.03
C GLN A 126 -14.43 -15.51 -3.04
N ASN A 127 -13.80 -16.08 -4.06
CA ASN A 127 -14.50 -16.88 -5.07
C ASN A 127 -14.92 -18.25 -4.51
N SER A 128 -14.16 -18.81 -3.55
CA SER A 128 -14.54 -20.05 -2.86
C SER A 128 -15.68 -19.85 -1.85
N LEU A 129 -15.69 -18.71 -1.14
CA LEU A 129 -16.73 -18.35 -0.16
C LEU A 129 -18.13 -18.04 -0.74
N LYS A 130 -18.27 -17.84 -2.05
CA LYS A 130 -19.60 -17.66 -2.69
C LYS A 130 -20.52 -18.89 -2.56
N LYS A 131 -20.02 -20.00 -2.02
CA LYS A 131 -20.76 -21.24 -1.75
C LYS A 131 -21.48 -21.26 -0.39
N VAL A 132 -21.32 -20.22 0.44
CA VAL A 132 -21.98 -20.16 1.77
C VAL A 132 -23.49 -19.95 1.58
N SER A 133 -24.28 -20.84 2.19
CA SER A 133 -25.73 -20.96 1.97
C SER A 133 -26.59 -19.94 2.72
N ASP A 134 -26.00 -19.20 3.67
CA ASP A 134 -26.72 -18.32 4.58
C ASP A 134 -26.76 -16.85 4.09
N PRO A 135 -27.94 -16.29 3.74
CA PRO A 135 -28.07 -15.01 3.05
C PRO A 135 -27.60 -13.79 3.88
N GLU A 136 -27.74 -13.80 5.21
CA GLU A 136 -27.24 -12.70 6.06
C GLU A 136 -25.69 -12.67 6.11
N VAL A 137 -25.08 -13.86 6.20
CA VAL A 137 -23.62 -14.00 6.18
C VAL A 137 -23.08 -13.59 4.82
N GLN A 138 -23.79 -13.91 3.74
CA GLN A 138 -23.44 -13.54 2.38
C GLN A 138 -23.47 -12.01 2.16
N GLU A 139 -24.45 -11.30 2.71
CA GLU A 139 -24.51 -9.84 2.61
C GLU A 139 -23.34 -9.17 3.34
N LYS A 140 -23.02 -9.60 4.57
CA LYS A 140 -21.87 -9.11 5.33
C LYS A 140 -20.54 -9.42 4.66
N LEU A 141 -20.43 -10.62 4.07
CA LEU A 141 -19.27 -11.03 3.28
C LEU A 141 -19.09 -10.10 2.07
N SER A 142 -20.17 -9.80 1.34
CA SER A 142 -20.12 -8.91 0.17
C SER A 142 -19.62 -7.50 0.54
N LYS A 143 -20.03 -6.95 1.68
CA LYS A 143 -19.58 -5.65 2.20
C LYS A 143 -18.09 -5.69 2.57
N PHE A 144 -17.64 -6.78 3.21
CA PHE A 144 -16.23 -6.99 3.53
C PHE A 144 -15.35 -7.12 2.28
N ILE A 145 -15.87 -7.80 1.25
CA ILE A 145 -15.23 -7.94 -0.07
C ILE A 145 -15.10 -6.57 -0.74
N ASN A 146 -16.19 -5.81 -0.82
CA ASN A 146 -16.20 -4.48 -1.41
C ASN A 146 -15.24 -3.52 -0.70
N ALA A 147 -15.16 -3.60 0.64
CA ALA A 147 -14.21 -2.80 1.41
C ALA A 147 -12.75 -3.15 1.03
N ASN A 148 -12.42 -4.44 0.89
CA ASN A 148 -11.09 -4.87 0.47
C ASN A 148 -10.80 -4.48 -1.00
N GLN A 149 -11.79 -4.56 -1.90
CA GLN A 149 -11.68 -4.13 -3.30
C GLN A 149 -11.48 -2.61 -3.45
N LEU A 150 -12.03 -1.80 -2.54
CA LEU A 150 -11.77 -0.36 -2.51
C LEU A 150 -10.38 -0.03 -1.99
N ALA A 151 -9.90 -0.75 -0.97
CA ALA A 151 -8.51 -0.61 -0.52
C ALA A 151 -7.54 -0.97 -1.65
N LEU A 152 -7.86 -2.03 -2.39
CA LEU A 152 -7.21 -2.50 -3.63
C LEU A 152 -7.04 -1.41 -4.68
N LYS A 153 -8.15 -0.79 -5.06
CA LYS A 153 -8.15 0.33 -6.00
C LYS A 153 -7.30 1.46 -5.45
N GLY A 154 -7.34 1.72 -4.14
CA GLY A 154 -6.50 2.72 -3.48
C GLY A 154 -5.00 2.45 -3.59
N GLY A 155 -4.55 1.25 -3.22
CA GLY A 155 -3.14 0.87 -3.22
C GLY A 155 -2.52 0.86 -4.63
N LYS A 156 -3.32 0.56 -5.66
CA LYS A 156 -2.88 0.66 -7.07
C LYS A 156 -2.39 2.06 -7.45
N TYR A 157 -2.91 3.12 -6.81
CA TYR A 157 -2.48 4.49 -7.09
C TYR A 157 -1.53 5.04 -6.01
N LEU A 158 -1.70 4.62 -4.74
CA LEU A 158 -0.85 5.07 -3.64
C LEU A 158 0.60 4.59 -3.77
N LEU A 159 0.83 3.30 -4.04
CA LEU A 159 2.20 2.77 -4.08
C LEU A 159 3.00 3.39 -5.25
N PRO A 160 2.52 3.39 -6.50
CA PRO A 160 3.28 4.03 -7.58
C PRO A 160 3.48 5.54 -7.39
N SER A 161 2.57 6.21 -6.66
CA SER A 161 2.76 7.62 -6.31
C SER A 161 3.99 7.83 -5.42
N PHE A 162 4.18 6.99 -4.39
CA PHE A 162 5.38 7.04 -3.55
C PHE A 162 6.64 6.70 -4.35
N LEU A 163 6.58 5.68 -5.22
CA LEU A 163 7.66 5.33 -6.13
C LEU A 163 8.09 6.54 -6.98
N PHE A 164 7.14 7.24 -7.61
CA PHE A 164 7.43 8.42 -8.42
C PHE A 164 8.00 9.57 -7.61
N LEU A 165 7.58 9.76 -6.36
CA LEU A 165 8.17 10.76 -5.46
C LEU A 165 9.63 10.44 -5.13
N PHE A 166 9.95 9.18 -4.80
CA PHE A 166 11.33 8.78 -4.54
C PHE A 166 12.23 8.89 -5.78
N ILE A 167 11.72 8.51 -6.96
CA ILE A 167 12.44 8.67 -8.23
C ILE A 167 12.65 10.15 -8.55
N ALA A 168 11.63 11.00 -8.37
CA ALA A 168 11.76 12.44 -8.58
C ALA A 168 12.86 13.04 -7.68
N LEU A 169 12.90 12.63 -6.41
CA LEU A 169 13.95 13.02 -5.46
C LEU A 169 15.35 12.64 -5.95
N LEU A 170 15.55 11.42 -6.45
CA LEU A 170 16.83 11.02 -7.03
C LEU A 170 17.18 11.84 -8.28
N VAL A 171 16.22 12.10 -9.17
CA VAL A 171 16.43 12.92 -10.37
C VAL A 171 16.88 14.34 -10.01
N PHE A 172 16.36 14.92 -8.93
CA PHE A 172 16.79 16.23 -8.45
C PHE A 172 18.18 16.23 -7.79
N LEU A 173 18.65 15.08 -7.27
CA LEU A 173 19.86 15.00 -6.44
C LEU A 173 21.09 14.44 -7.16
N THR A 174 20.95 13.48 -8.09
CA THR A 174 22.09 12.68 -8.59
C THR A 174 22.37 12.79 -10.07
N LEU A 175 21.38 13.13 -10.89
CA LEU A 175 21.59 13.36 -12.33
C LEU A 175 22.13 14.74 -12.55
#